data_AF-A0A354XMT6-F1
#
_entry.id   AF-A0A354XMT6-F1
#
_cell.length_a   1.000
_cell.length_b   1.000
_cell.length_c   1.000
_cell.angle_alpha   90.00
_cell.angle_beta   90.00
_cell.angle_gamma   90.00
#
_symmetry.space_group_name_H-M   'P 1'
#
loop_
_entity.id
_entity.type
_entity.pdbx_description
1 polymer ?
#
loop_
_entity_poly.entity_id
_entity_poly.type
_entity_poly.pdbx_seq_one_letter_code
_entity_poly.pdbx_strand_id
1 'polypeptide(L)' 'APRYTTENPDVMRIGGDRPVSADPRIENAGSFCLETTERWNEHGRTPDGQTLWAKDTLRRVVPCQ' A
#
# COMPACT_ATOMS: atom_id res chain seq x y z
N ALA A 1 -19.86 14.54 -13.07
CA ALA A 1 -18.51 13.95 -13.18
C ALA A 1 -18.63 12.43 -13.13
N PRO A 2 -17.74 11.66 -13.80
CA PRO A 2 -17.69 10.21 -13.67
C PRO A 2 -17.46 9.79 -12.21
N ARG A 3 -18.03 8.65 -11.81
CA ARG A 3 -17.81 8.07 -10.48
C ARG A 3 -16.71 7.01 -10.58
N TYR A 4 -15.52 7.35 -10.09
CA TYR A 4 -14.42 6.40 -10.01
C TYR A 4 -14.55 5.54 -8.76
N THR A 5 -14.34 4.23 -8.91
CA THR A 5 -14.37 3.25 -7.82
C THR A 5 -13.14 2.36 -7.89
N THR A 6 -12.80 1.74 -6.76
CA THR A 6 -11.80 0.69 -6.65
C THR A 6 -12.48 -0.58 -6.18
N GLU A 7 -12.13 -1.72 -6.77
CA GLU A 7 -12.58 -3.03 -6.31
C GLU A 7 -11.77 -3.53 -5.10
N ASN A 8 -10.55 -3.00 -4.93
CA ASN A 8 -9.67 -3.36 -3.82
C ASN A 8 -9.13 -2.09 -3.12
N PRO A 9 -9.88 -1.56 -2.14
CA PRO A 9 -9.46 -0.41 -1.36
C PRO A 9 -8.18 -0.63 -0.54
N ASP A 10 -7.78 -1.88 -0.29
CA ASP A 10 -6.61 -2.16 0.55
C ASP A 10 -5.29 -1.94 -0.19
N VAL A 11 -5.31 -1.89 -1.53
CA VAL A 11 -4.13 -1.66 -2.38
C VAL A 11 -4.23 -0.41 -3.26
N MET A 12 -5.44 0.13 -3.48
CA MET A 12 -5.66 1.31 -4.32
C MET A 12 -6.76 2.21 -3.74
N ARG A 13 -6.50 3.52 -3.68
CA ARG A 13 -7.46 4.55 -3.24
C ARG A 13 -7.52 5.68 -4.26
N ILE A 14 -8.68 6.32 -4.36
CA ILE A 14 -8.94 7.42 -5.30
C ILE A 14 -9.34 8.66 -4.50
N GLY A 15 -8.67 9.78 -4.76
CA GLY A 15 -8.87 11.06 -4.10
C GLY A 15 -8.41 11.10 -2.64
N GLY A 16 -8.75 12.21 -1.98
CA GLY A 16 -8.40 12.46 -0.58
C GLY A 16 -6.90 12.64 -0.32
N ASP A 17 -6.56 12.75 0.96
CA ASP A 17 -5.17 12.79 1.42
C ASP A 17 -4.48 11.45 1.25
N ARG A 18 -3.14 11.46 1.26
CA ARG A 18 -2.33 10.25 1.22
C ARG A 18 -2.72 9.33 2.38
N PRO A 19 -3.08 8.05 2.13
CA PRO A 19 -3.36 7.12 3.21
C PRO A 19 -2.12 6.88 4.09
N VAL A 20 -2.35 6.65 5.38
CA VAL A 20 -1.27 6.35 6.33
C VAL A 20 -0.64 5.00 5.99
N SER A 21 0.68 4.98 5.95
CA SER A 21 1.46 3.75 5.77
C SER A 21 1.56 3.00 7.10
N ALA A 22 1.43 1.68 7.07
CA ALA A 22 1.60 0.86 8.26
C ALA A 22 3.08 0.79 8.68
N ASP A 23 3.32 0.60 9.97
CA ASP A 23 4.66 0.30 10.47
C ASP A 23 5.15 -1.05 9.91
N PRO A 24 6.47 -1.23 9.73
CA PRO A 24 7.04 -2.51 9.34
C PRO A 24 6.64 -3.61 10.34
N ARG A 25 6.24 -4.77 9.81
CA ARG A 25 5.87 -5.94 10.62
C ARG A 25 6.79 -7.12 10.29
N ILE A 26 7.23 -7.83 11.33
CA ILE A 26 8.00 -9.07 11.19
C ILE A 26 7.07 -10.25 11.47
N GLU A 27 7.01 -11.19 10.53
CA GLU A 27 6.17 -12.38 10.62
C GLU A 27 7.03 -13.65 10.50
N ASN A 28 6.73 -14.66 11.31
CA ASN A 28 7.39 -15.96 11.23
C ASN A 28 6.94 -16.69 9.95
N ALA A 29 7.89 -17.09 9.12
CA ALA A 29 7.67 -17.82 7.87
C ALA A 29 8.24 -19.25 7.92
N GLY A 30 8.32 -19.83 9.13
CA GLY A 30 8.92 -21.13 9.41
C GLY A 30 10.37 -21.00 9.87
N SER A 31 11.31 -21.28 8.96
CA SER A 31 12.75 -21.27 9.26
C SER A 31 13.40 -19.89 9.23
N PHE A 32 12.68 -18.87 8.75
CA PHE A 32 13.11 -17.48 8.68
C PHE A 32 11.92 -16.58 8.97
N CYS A 33 12.19 -15.29 9.16
CA CYS A 33 11.14 -14.29 9.33
C CYS A 33 11.11 -13.35 8.12
N LEU A 34 9.93 -12.81 7.82
CA LEU A 34 9.74 -11.81 6.77
C LEU A 34 9.37 -10.48 7.40
N GLU A 35 10.18 -9.46 7.13
CA GLU A 35 9.75 -8.09 7.39
C GLU A 35 8.98 -7.57 6.17
N THR A 36 7.74 -7.15 6.42
CA THR A 36 6.88 -6.51 5.42
C THR A 36 6.77 -5.02 5.73
N THR A 37 7.07 -4.19 4.74
CA THR A 37 6.87 -2.73 4.80
C THR A 37 5.87 -2.33 3.72
N GLU A 38 4.87 -1.52 4.08
CA GLU A 38 3.87 -1.00 3.16
C GLU A 38 4.01 0.51 3.04
N ARG A 39 3.90 1.05 1.82
CA ARG A 39 3.93 2.50 1.57
C ARG A 39 2.89 2.91 0.55
N TRP A 40 2.21 4.03 0.81
CA TRP A 40 1.29 4.63 -0.15
C TRP A 40 1.99 5.70 -0.99
N ASN A 41 1.88 5.59 -2.31
CA ASN A 41 2.50 6.48 -3.28
C ASN A 41 1.46 7.09 -4.23
N GLU A 42 1.75 8.28 -4.77
CA GLU A 42 0.95 8.90 -5.84
C GLU A 42 1.36 8.25 -7.18
N HIS A 43 0.39 7.64 -7.87
CA HIS A 43 0.60 6.96 -9.15
C HIS A 43 -0.05 7.69 -10.33
N GLY A 44 -0.70 8.82 -10.07
CA GLY A 44 -1.30 9.65 -11.11
C GLY A 44 -2.58 10.30 -10.64
N ARG A 45 -3.42 10.70 -11.60
CA ARG A 45 -4.70 11.35 -11.34
C ARG A 45 -5.78 10.82 -12.29
N THR A 46 -7.02 10.82 -11.83
CA THR A 46 -8.19 10.64 -12.70
C THR A 46 -8.32 11.82 -13.68
N PRO A 47 -9.05 11.65 -14.79
CA PRO A 47 -9.34 12.75 -15.73
C PRO A 47 -9.94 14.02 -15.10
N ASP A 48 -10.68 13.90 -14.00
CA ASP A 48 -11.22 15.04 -13.23
C ASP A 48 -10.29 15.52 -12.10
N GLY A 49 -9.08 14.98 -12.01
CA GLY A 49 -8.00 15.50 -11.17
C GLY A 49 -7.84 14.86 -9.79
N GLN A 50 -8.59 13.82 -9.45
CA GLN A 50 -8.46 13.12 -8.17
C GLN A 50 -7.18 12.27 -8.16
N THR A 51 -6.40 12.35 -7.08
CA THR A 51 -5.15 11.58 -6.94
C THR A 51 -5.42 10.08 -6.90
N LEU A 52 -4.60 9.30 -7.60
CA LEU A 52 -4.59 7.85 -7.53
C LEU A 52 -3.47 7.43 -6.57
N TRP A 53 -3.86 6.87 -5.44
CA TRP A 53 -2.93 6.31 -4.46
C TRP A 53 -2.83 4.80 -4.64
N ALA A 54 -1.61 4.27 -4.72
CA ALA A 54 -1.37 2.84 -4.72
C ALA A 54 -0.42 2.45 -3.59
N LYS A 55 -0.65 1.26 -3.03
CA LYS A 55 0.16 0.71 -1.95
C LYS A 55 1.24 -0.21 -2.52
N ASP A 56 2.49 0.17 -2.32
CA ASP A 56 3.62 -0.71 -2.54
C ASP A 56 3.85 -1.57 -1.29
N THR A 57 4.15 -2.85 -1.50
CA THR A 57 4.51 -3.78 -0.43
C THR A 57 5.89 -4.37 -0.70
N LEU A 58 6.85 -4.05 0.15
CA LEU A 58 8.19 -4.63 0.11
C LEU A 58 8.29 -5.75 1.16
N ARG A 59 8.93 -6.85 0.78
CA ARG A 59 9.23 -7.97 1.68
C ARG A 59 10.73 -8.25 1.67
N ARG A 60 11.31 -8.42 2.85
CA ARG A 60 12.70 -8.86 3.01
C ARG A 60 12.81 -10.00 4.03
N VAL A 61 13.69 -10.95 3.76
CA VAL A 61 14.04 -12.02 4.70
C VAL A 61 14.92 -11.43 5.81
N VAL A 62 14.58 -11.72 7.05
CA VAL A 62 15.30 -11.29 8.26
C VAL A 62 15.46 -12.46 9.24
N PRO A 63 16.46 -12.42 10.14
CA PRO A 63 16.48 -13.32 11.29
C PRO A 63 15.22 -13.15 12.13
N CYS A 64 14.72 -14.25 12.70
CA CYS A 64 13.67 -14.17 13.71
C CYS A 64 14.22 -13.59 15.01
N GLN A 65 13.42 -12.78 15.70
CA GLN A 65 13.73 -12.21 17.01
C GLN A 65 13.39 -13.19 18.13
#